data_AF-A0A3M0M515-F1
#
_entry.id   AF-A0A3M0M515-F1
#
_cell.length_a   1.000
_cell.length_b   1.000
_cell.length_c   1.000
_cell.angle_alpha   90.00
_cell.angle_beta   90.00
_cell.angle_gamma   90.00
#
_symmetry.space_group_name_H-M   'P 1'
#
loop_
_entity.id
_entity.type
_entity.pdbx_description
1 polymer ?
#
loop_
_entity_poly.entity_id
_entity_poly.type
_entity_poly.pdbx_seq_one_letter_code
_entity_poly.pdbx_strand_id
1 'polypeptide(L)'
;MQSDLSRMIPALVAAPVPPPIADQPTALEAYIIERLDGRSAGRWIDGVQLDVAVHTAEVFGALATRGPQASWEGISADELRQHGHIGAGVLIQGPMAIKDSLRQHVGRGRYGNDYHHAFGRAFNPFYFRKDQAAYQPICALLAEYVGENFRFTHQEKVFGIKTRGIPPTTLRALCTQYGIGLKITAQVLIAQYGIRAGASDEVDPSLIADLAPRLKDMINAQDAARHLGVSVDLLRGLMADEVLVPDHRLNDRMVGFRPATLDAFLNQWSVPAQVRRTCGRTAKSPLTAIARANRTRTSQLLLAAQTADVTFIRDRRRRGLAALSVADRDIAVLLDCAKRVSATDSPEALQRFQCG
;
A
#
# COMPACT_ATOMS: atom_id res chain seq x y z
N MET A 1 -12.56 15.29 -56.04
CA MET A 1 -11.83 14.06 -55.68
C MET A 1 -10.51 14.44 -55.02
N GLN A 2 -10.55 14.79 -53.74
CA GLN A 2 -9.35 14.97 -52.92
C GLN A 2 -9.25 13.74 -52.03
N SER A 3 -8.25 12.91 -52.32
CA SER A 3 -7.97 11.67 -51.63
C SER A 3 -7.56 11.97 -50.18
N ASP A 4 -8.26 11.34 -49.24
CA ASP A 4 -8.08 11.46 -47.79
C ASP A 4 -6.74 10.83 -47.34
N LEU A 5 -5.64 11.55 -47.57
CA LEU A 5 -4.28 11.17 -47.18
C LEU A 5 -4.12 11.01 -45.65
N SER A 6 -5.02 11.59 -44.87
CA SER A 6 -5.02 11.52 -43.40
C SER A 6 -5.27 10.10 -42.88
N ARG A 7 -5.89 9.22 -43.68
CA ARG A 7 -6.09 7.80 -43.34
C ARG A 7 -4.89 6.91 -43.66
N MET A 8 -3.92 7.37 -44.45
CA MET A 8 -2.74 6.57 -44.81
C MET A 8 -1.60 6.67 -43.79
N ILE A 9 -1.56 7.74 -42.98
CA ILE A 9 -0.47 7.97 -42.02
C ILE A 9 -0.48 6.93 -40.88
N PRO A 10 -1.63 6.50 -40.30
CA PRO A 10 -1.64 5.42 -39.30
C PRO A 10 -1.36 4.02 -39.89
N ALA A 11 -1.63 3.81 -41.17
CA ALA A 11 -1.42 2.52 -41.84
C ALA A 11 0.05 2.26 -42.20
N LEU A 12 0.86 3.31 -42.38
CA LEU A 12 2.30 3.20 -42.61
C LEU A 12 3.10 2.91 -41.33
N VAL A 13 2.55 3.21 -40.14
CA VAL A 13 3.19 2.94 -38.84
C VAL A 13 3.01 1.47 -38.40
N ALA A 14 2.09 0.74 -39.03
CA ALA A 14 1.81 -0.67 -38.76
C ALA A 14 2.14 -1.60 -39.94
N ALA A 15 2.87 -1.11 -40.95
CA ALA A 15 3.34 -1.97 -42.02
C ALA A 15 4.38 -2.96 -41.44
N PRO A 16 4.15 -4.28 -41.51
CA PRO A 16 5.19 -5.24 -41.14
C PRO A 16 6.42 -4.96 -42.01
N VAL A 17 7.58 -4.82 -41.38
CA VAL A 17 8.86 -4.69 -42.09
C VAL A 17 8.91 -5.83 -43.11
N PRO A 18 9.06 -5.54 -44.41
CA PRO A 18 9.06 -6.58 -45.44
C PRO A 18 10.14 -7.61 -45.10
N PRO A 19 9.88 -8.91 -45.35
CA PRO A 19 10.86 -9.94 -45.09
C PRO A 19 12.16 -9.63 -45.87
N PRO A 20 13.33 -10.00 -45.35
CA PRO A 20 14.59 -9.69 -46.00
C PRO A 20 14.63 -10.35 -47.38
N ILE A 21 15.08 -9.61 -48.39
CA ILE A 21 15.30 -10.16 -49.73
C ILE A 21 16.51 -11.09 -49.63
N ALA A 22 16.38 -12.33 -50.12
CA ALA A 22 17.37 -13.40 -49.94
C ALA A 22 18.80 -13.05 -50.37
N ASP A 23 18.97 -12.10 -51.29
CA ASP A 23 20.26 -11.73 -51.87
C ASP A 23 20.98 -10.57 -51.14
N GLN A 24 20.38 -9.96 -50.12
CA GLN A 24 21.03 -8.89 -49.35
C GLN A 24 21.30 -9.33 -47.90
N PRO A 25 22.50 -9.04 -47.35
CA PRO A 25 22.79 -9.31 -45.96
C PRO A 25 21.88 -8.46 -45.07
N THR A 26 21.23 -9.12 -44.12
CA THR A 26 20.48 -8.44 -43.06
C THR A 26 21.41 -7.61 -42.18
N ALA A 27 20.85 -6.68 -41.41
CA ALA A 27 21.60 -5.93 -40.40
C ALA A 27 22.42 -6.82 -39.45
N LEU A 28 21.88 -7.99 -39.07
CA LEU A 28 22.59 -8.93 -38.22
C LEU A 28 23.73 -9.62 -38.97
N GLU A 29 23.50 -10.09 -40.20
CA GLU A 29 24.54 -10.74 -41.00
C GLU A 29 25.67 -9.77 -41.35
N ALA A 30 25.34 -8.53 -41.73
CA ALA A 30 26.32 -7.47 -41.96
C ALA A 30 27.16 -7.22 -40.69
N TYR A 31 26.52 -7.14 -39.52
CA TYR A 31 27.21 -6.99 -38.24
C TYR A 31 28.11 -8.19 -37.91
N ILE A 32 27.66 -9.42 -38.15
CA ILE A 32 28.47 -10.63 -37.95
C ILE A 32 29.71 -10.58 -38.85
N ILE A 33 29.54 -10.27 -40.15
CA ILE A 33 30.64 -10.16 -41.10
C ILE A 33 31.64 -9.07 -40.65
N GLU A 34 31.16 -7.90 -40.25
CA GLU A 34 32.00 -6.83 -39.69
C GLU A 34 32.83 -7.32 -38.49
N ARG A 35 32.19 -7.98 -37.51
CA ARG A 35 32.86 -8.49 -36.31
C ARG A 35 33.88 -9.58 -36.62
N LEU A 36 33.59 -10.48 -37.56
CA LEU A 36 34.49 -11.57 -37.97
C LEU A 36 35.70 -11.05 -38.76
N ASP A 37 35.52 -9.99 -39.56
CA ASP A 37 36.60 -9.30 -40.27
C ASP A 37 37.46 -8.40 -39.34
N GLY A 38 37.19 -8.42 -38.02
CA GLY A 38 37.87 -7.58 -37.04
C GLY A 38 37.50 -6.10 -37.11
N ARG A 39 36.47 -5.74 -37.89
CA ARG A 39 35.95 -4.37 -38.02
C ARG A 39 34.97 -4.12 -36.87
N SER A 40 35.48 -3.56 -35.78
CA SER A 40 34.67 -3.01 -34.70
C SER A 40 34.45 -1.52 -34.94
N ALA A 41 33.21 -1.06 -34.91
CA ALA A 41 32.88 0.35 -35.07
C ALA A 41 32.89 1.10 -33.73
N GLY A 42 33.34 0.45 -32.65
CA GLY A 42 33.31 1.02 -31.30
C GLY A 42 31.90 1.16 -30.74
N ARG A 43 30.94 0.38 -31.26
CA ARG A 43 29.55 0.34 -30.78
C ARG A 43 29.51 -0.32 -29.41
N TRP A 44 28.51 0.01 -28.60
CA TRP A 44 28.32 -0.64 -27.29
C TRP A 44 28.26 -2.17 -27.40
N ILE A 45 27.54 -2.69 -28.41
CA ILE A 45 27.41 -4.13 -28.65
C ILE A 45 28.74 -4.79 -29.08
N ASP A 46 29.73 -4.00 -29.53
CA ASP A 46 31.05 -4.51 -29.91
C ASP A 46 31.82 -5.08 -28.70
N GLY A 47 31.49 -4.62 -27.48
CA GLY A 47 32.03 -5.14 -26.22
C GLY A 47 31.38 -6.44 -25.74
N VAL A 48 30.31 -6.90 -26.40
CA VAL A 48 29.63 -8.16 -26.09
C VAL A 48 30.18 -9.28 -26.97
N GLN A 49 30.23 -10.50 -26.43
CA GLN A 49 30.63 -11.68 -27.18
C GLN A 49 29.69 -11.91 -28.36
N LEU A 50 30.22 -12.28 -29.53
CA LEU A 50 29.47 -12.28 -30.78
C LEU A 50 28.24 -13.20 -30.75
N ASP A 51 28.38 -14.42 -30.23
CA ASP A 51 27.27 -15.38 -30.07
C ASP A 51 26.16 -14.83 -29.16
N VAL A 52 26.53 -14.13 -28.09
CA VAL A 52 25.57 -13.44 -27.20
C VAL A 52 24.89 -12.28 -27.91
N ALA A 53 25.61 -11.51 -28.71
CA ALA A 53 25.03 -10.42 -29.50
C ALA A 53 24.02 -10.95 -30.54
N VAL A 54 24.37 -12.03 -31.25
CA VAL A 54 23.48 -12.72 -32.20
C VAL A 54 22.23 -13.23 -31.49
N HIS A 55 22.39 -13.98 -30.39
CA HIS A 55 21.26 -14.50 -29.65
C HIS A 55 20.36 -13.39 -29.11
N THR A 56 20.95 -12.31 -28.60
CA THR A 56 20.20 -11.15 -28.09
C THR A 56 19.41 -10.50 -29.23
N ALA A 57 19.99 -10.37 -30.43
CA ALA A 57 19.29 -9.81 -31.59
C ALA A 57 18.05 -10.64 -31.93
N GLU A 58 18.18 -11.97 -31.98
CA GLU A 58 17.05 -12.86 -32.24
C GLU A 58 15.95 -12.73 -31.17
N VAL A 59 16.31 -12.66 -29.89
CA VAL A 59 15.35 -12.50 -28.78
C VAL A 59 14.62 -11.16 -28.85
N PHE A 60 15.33 -10.07 -29.11
CA PHE A 60 14.72 -8.75 -29.25
C PHE A 60 13.84 -8.64 -30.50
N GLY A 61 14.27 -9.23 -31.60
CA GLY A 61 13.44 -9.32 -32.80
C GLY A 61 12.15 -10.08 -32.56
N ALA A 62 12.24 -11.25 -31.93
CA ALA A 62 11.07 -12.05 -31.56
C ALA A 62 10.13 -11.29 -30.59
N LEU A 63 10.69 -10.54 -29.64
CA LEU A 63 9.93 -9.66 -28.75
C LEU A 63 9.18 -8.58 -29.54
N ALA A 64 9.81 -7.98 -30.54
CA ALA A 64 9.21 -6.93 -31.37
C ALA A 64 8.13 -7.44 -32.32
N THR A 65 8.31 -8.64 -32.91
CA THR A 65 7.39 -9.21 -33.90
C THR A 65 6.24 -10.00 -33.28
N ARG A 66 6.52 -10.82 -32.25
CA ARG A 66 5.56 -11.75 -31.66
C ARG A 66 5.09 -11.33 -30.26
N GLY A 67 5.79 -10.40 -29.61
CA GLY A 67 5.48 -9.93 -28.26
C GLY A 67 6.10 -10.77 -27.12
N PRO A 68 5.98 -10.32 -25.86
CA PRO A 68 6.72 -10.87 -24.72
C PRO A 68 6.33 -12.29 -24.32
N GLN A 69 5.13 -12.75 -24.66
CA GLN A 69 4.61 -14.07 -24.29
C GLN A 69 4.74 -15.12 -25.41
N ALA A 70 5.41 -14.77 -26.51
CA ALA A 70 5.51 -15.63 -27.68
C ALA A 70 6.20 -16.97 -27.38
N SER A 71 5.70 -18.03 -28.02
CA SER A 71 6.40 -19.32 -28.05
C SER A 71 7.57 -19.25 -29.02
N TRP A 72 8.65 -19.96 -28.68
CA TRP A 72 9.81 -20.18 -29.53
C TRP A 72 9.69 -21.47 -30.35
N GLU A 73 8.64 -22.25 -30.14
CA GLU A 73 8.35 -23.46 -30.91
C GLU A 73 7.92 -23.10 -32.34
N GLY A 74 8.44 -23.84 -33.32
CA GLY A 74 8.06 -23.71 -34.72
C GLY A 74 8.54 -22.45 -35.44
N ILE A 75 9.54 -21.72 -34.89
CA ILE A 75 10.17 -20.60 -35.61
C ILE A 75 10.94 -21.18 -36.81
N SER A 76 10.61 -20.70 -38.02
CA SER A 76 11.32 -21.08 -39.24
C SER A 76 12.68 -20.36 -39.34
N ALA A 77 13.56 -20.85 -40.21
CA ALA A 77 14.86 -20.19 -40.44
C ALA A 77 14.69 -18.75 -40.98
N ASP A 78 13.73 -18.52 -41.87
CA ASP A 78 13.45 -17.20 -42.43
C ASP A 78 12.92 -16.23 -41.36
N GLU A 79 12.08 -16.74 -40.46
CA GLU A 79 11.54 -15.95 -39.36
C GLU A 79 12.61 -15.63 -38.32
N LEU A 80 13.50 -16.58 -38.02
CA LEU A 80 14.66 -16.34 -37.17
C LEU A 80 15.60 -15.29 -37.79
N ARG A 81 15.86 -15.39 -39.10
CA ARG A 81 16.64 -14.40 -39.87
C ARG A 81 16.00 -13.01 -39.77
N GLN A 82 14.67 -12.92 -39.88
CA GLN A 82 13.94 -11.66 -39.73
C GLN A 82 14.00 -11.10 -38.30
N HIS A 83 13.86 -11.95 -37.28
CA HIS A 83 14.04 -11.54 -35.89
C HIS A 83 15.46 -10.98 -35.67
N GLY A 84 16.47 -11.71 -36.13
CA GLY A 84 17.85 -11.26 -36.07
C GLY A 84 18.03 -9.89 -36.72
N HIS A 85 17.47 -9.69 -37.92
CA HIS A 85 17.52 -8.40 -38.62
C HIS A 85 16.93 -7.25 -37.78
N ILE A 86 15.71 -7.43 -37.26
CA ILE A 86 15.00 -6.41 -36.49
C ILE A 86 15.74 -6.10 -35.18
N GLY A 87 16.12 -7.12 -34.42
CA GLY A 87 16.80 -6.92 -33.15
C GLY A 87 18.20 -6.34 -33.30
N ALA A 88 18.94 -6.70 -34.34
CA ALA A 88 20.25 -6.11 -34.63
C ALA A 88 20.13 -4.60 -34.92
N GLY A 89 19.07 -4.18 -35.63
CA GLY A 89 18.80 -2.77 -35.89
C GLY A 89 18.69 -1.94 -34.60
N VAL A 90 18.15 -2.52 -33.53
CA VAL A 90 18.06 -1.89 -32.20
C VAL A 90 19.40 -1.97 -31.45
N LEU A 91 20.03 -3.15 -31.42
CA LEU A 91 21.27 -3.38 -30.65
C LEU A 91 22.45 -2.54 -31.15
N ILE A 92 22.57 -2.36 -32.47
CA ILE A 92 23.65 -1.60 -33.10
C ILE A 92 23.60 -0.12 -32.72
N GLN A 93 22.40 0.44 -32.51
CA GLN A 93 22.20 1.82 -32.06
C GLN A 93 22.56 2.04 -30.59
N GLY A 94 22.62 0.96 -29.80
CA GLY A 94 23.13 0.97 -28.44
C GLY A 94 22.07 1.09 -27.32
N PRO A 95 22.51 1.33 -26.06
CA PRO A 95 21.68 1.18 -24.87
C PRO A 95 20.38 1.96 -24.86
N MET A 96 20.38 3.19 -25.40
CA MET A 96 19.19 4.03 -25.43
C MET A 96 18.09 3.46 -26.34
N ALA A 97 18.46 3.05 -27.56
CA ALA A 97 17.52 2.43 -28.50
C ALA A 97 16.96 1.12 -27.93
N ILE A 98 17.78 0.34 -27.23
CA ILE A 98 17.35 -0.87 -26.52
C ILE A 98 16.30 -0.53 -25.46
N LYS A 99 16.57 0.46 -24.59
CA LYS A 99 15.61 0.89 -23.56
C LYS A 99 14.31 1.40 -24.19
N ASP A 100 14.37 2.16 -25.29
CA ASP A 100 13.17 2.67 -25.96
C ASP A 100 12.34 1.55 -26.61
N SER A 101 13.00 0.57 -27.23
CA SER A 101 12.33 -0.64 -27.74
C SER A 101 11.64 -1.43 -26.61
N LEU A 102 12.30 -1.56 -25.45
CA LEU A 102 11.68 -2.18 -24.26
C LEU A 102 10.48 -1.38 -23.75
N ARG A 103 10.54 -0.04 -23.73
CA ARG A 103 9.38 0.80 -23.37
C ARG A 103 8.20 0.56 -24.30
N GLN A 104 8.45 0.35 -25.59
CA GLN A 104 7.42 0.10 -26.58
C GLN A 104 6.78 -1.28 -26.45
N HIS A 105 7.58 -2.34 -26.25
CA HIS A 105 7.09 -3.73 -26.31
C HIS A 105 6.82 -4.36 -24.93
N VAL A 106 7.53 -3.94 -23.89
CA VAL A 106 7.36 -4.42 -22.51
C VAL A 106 6.56 -3.42 -21.67
N GLY A 107 6.82 -2.13 -21.85
CA GLY A 107 6.14 -1.06 -21.10
C GLY A 107 6.62 -0.95 -19.65
N ARG A 108 5.77 -0.36 -18.80
CA ARG A 108 6.08 -0.06 -17.39
C ARG A 108 5.28 -0.95 -16.45
N GLY A 109 5.90 -1.36 -15.34
CA GLY A 109 5.22 -2.10 -14.27
C GLY A 109 4.44 -1.18 -13.34
N ARG A 110 3.26 -1.63 -12.89
CA ARG A 110 2.43 -0.86 -11.93
C ARG A 110 2.62 -1.35 -10.49
N TYR A 111 2.99 -2.61 -10.32
CA TYR A 111 3.18 -3.29 -9.04
C TYR A 111 4.51 -4.07 -9.06
N GLY A 112 4.96 -4.53 -7.88
CA GLY A 112 6.22 -5.23 -7.59
C GLY A 112 6.83 -6.10 -8.70
N ASN A 113 6.87 -7.43 -8.50
CA ASN A 113 7.47 -8.41 -9.42
C ASN A 113 6.82 -8.48 -10.83
N ASP A 114 6.10 -7.45 -11.28
CA ASP A 114 5.42 -7.36 -12.57
C ASP A 114 6.39 -7.48 -13.74
N TYR A 115 7.69 -7.23 -13.58
CA TYR A 115 8.65 -7.33 -14.68
C TYR A 115 8.76 -8.76 -15.23
N HIS A 116 8.68 -9.80 -14.39
CA HIS A 116 8.65 -11.17 -14.90
C HIS A 116 7.44 -11.42 -15.81
N HIS A 117 6.29 -10.84 -15.44
CA HIS A 117 5.08 -10.94 -16.25
C HIS A 117 5.16 -10.07 -17.52
N ALA A 118 5.70 -8.85 -17.42
CA ALA A 118 5.82 -7.91 -18.52
C ALA A 118 6.79 -8.40 -19.60
N PHE A 119 7.96 -8.91 -19.20
CA PHE A 119 8.91 -9.52 -20.13
C PHE A 119 8.46 -10.91 -20.61
N GLY A 120 7.66 -11.61 -19.82
CA GLY A 120 7.11 -12.91 -20.18
C GLY A 120 8.18 -13.94 -20.50
N ARG A 121 7.95 -14.72 -21.56
CA ARG A 121 8.88 -15.77 -22.02
C ARG A 121 10.17 -15.18 -22.60
N ALA A 122 10.16 -13.95 -23.11
CA ALA A 122 11.37 -13.27 -23.58
C ALA A 122 12.39 -13.01 -22.45
N PHE A 123 11.97 -13.10 -21.18
CA PHE A 123 12.84 -13.02 -20.02
C PHE A 123 13.73 -14.26 -19.82
N ASN A 124 13.19 -15.44 -20.16
CA ASN A 124 13.79 -16.74 -19.82
C ASN A 124 15.20 -16.94 -20.40
N PRO A 125 15.47 -16.62 -21.68
CA PRO A 125 16.80 -16.79 -22.27
C PRO A 125 17.91 -16.07 -21.50
N PHE A 126 17.61 -14.90 -20.92
CA PHE A 126 18.56 -14.13 -20.12
C PHE A 126 18.60 -14.60 -18.67
N TYR A 127 17.44 -14.97 -18.09
CA TYR A 127 17.36 -15.39 -16.70
C TYR A 127 18.18 -16.65 -16.40
N PHE A 128 18.10 -17.66 -17.28
CA PHE A 128 18.85 -18.91 -17.10
C PHE A 128 20.34 -18.78 -17.41
N ARG A 129 20.77 -17.67 -18.05
CA ARG A 129 22.17 -17.40 -18.42
C ARG A 129 22.79 -16.25 -17.64
N LYS A 130 22.09 -15.70 -16.66
CA LYS A 130 22.53 -14.55 -15.85
C LYS A 130 23.90 -14.75 -15.17
N ASP A 131 24.27 -15.99 -14.89
CA ASP A 131 25.54 -16.34 -14.21
C ASP A 131 26.71 -16.48 -15.21
N GLN A 132 26.45 -16.40 -16.52
CA GLN A 132 27.48 -16.39 -17.56
C GLN A 132 28.01 -14.97 -17.75
N ALA A 133 29.32 -14.79 -17.59
CA ALA A 133 29.96 -13.46 -17.70
C ALA A 133 29.68 -12.76 -19.04
N ALA A 134 29.55 -13.53 -20.13
CA ALA A 134 29.26 -13.01 -21.47
C ALA A 134 27.89 -12.32 -21.57
N TYR A 135 26.90 -12.74 -20.77
CA TYR A 135 25.55 -12.15 -20.73
C TYR A 135 25.44 -10.95 -19.79
N GLN A 136 26.45 -10.72 -18.95
CA GLN A 136 26.40 -9.68 -17.92
C GLN A 136 26.10 -8.28 -18.49
N PRO A 137 26.70 -7.82 -19.61
CA PRO A 137 26.38 -6.51 -20.18
C PRO A 137 24.90 -6.35 -20.57
N ILE A 138 24.31 -7.41 -21.13
CA ILE A 138 22.88 -7.43 -21.50
C ILE A 138 22.02 -7.45 -20.24
N CYS A 139 22.31 -8.33 -19.28
CA CYS A 139 21.58 -8.43 -18.03
C CYS A 139 21.64 -7.14 -17.21
N ALA A 140 22.78 -6.45 -17.20
CA ALA A 140 22.95 -5.15 -16.56
C ALA A 140 22.04 -4.09 -17.17
N LEU A 141 22.01 -4.01 -18.51
CA LEU A 141 21.14 -3.07 -19.22
C LEU A 141 19.65 -3.36 -18.98
N LEU A 142 19.25 -4.64 -18.98
CA LEU A 142 17.88 -5.04 -18.67
C LEU A 142 17.51 -4.74 -17.21
N ALA A 143 18.43 -4.98 -16.27
CA ALA A 143 18.23 -4.65 -14.86
C ALA A 143 18.08 -3.13 -14.65
N GLU A 144 18.89 -2.34 -15.33
CA GLU A 144 18.79 -0.87 -15.33
C GLU A 144 17.42 -0.40 -15.86
N TYR A 145 16.99 -0.94 -17.01
CA TYR A 145 15.66 -0.68 -17.55
C TYR A 145 14.54 -1.01 -16.54
N VAL A 146 14.63 -2.17 -15.89
CA VAL A 146 13.64 -2.59 -14.89
C VAL A 146 13.64 -1.63 -13.70
N GLY A 147 14.81 -1.19 -13.21
CA GLY A 147 14.91 -0.21 -12.13
C GLY A 147 14.29 1.14 -12.46
N GLU A 148 14.46 1.59 -13.71
CA GLU A 148 13.92 2.87 -14.18
C GLU A 148 12.42 2.86 -14.46
N ASN A 149 11.80 1.69 -14.69
CA ASN A 149 10.44 1.62 -15.23
C ASN A 149 9.46 0.77 -14.40
N PHE A 150 9.93 0.03 -13.39
CA PHE A 150 9.11 -0.84 -12.55
C PHE A 150 9.14 -0.38 -11.09
N ARG A 151 8.03 -0.62 -10.39
CA ARG A 151 7.86 -0.19 -9.00
C ARG A 151 8.20 -1.31 -8.04
N PHE A 152 9.17 -1.11 -7.15
CA PHE A 152 9.52 -2.07 -6.09
C PHE A 152 9.56 -1.38 -4.72
N THR A 153 9.01 -2.03 -3.68
CA THR A 153 9.03 -1.53 -2.30
C THR A 153 10.44 -1.58 -1.68
N HIS A 154 11.27 -2.53 -2.15
CA HIS A 154 12.61 -2.79 -1.63
C HIS A 154 13.61 -3.02 -2.77
N GLN A 155 14.88 -3.24 -2.44
CA GLN A 155 15.86 -3.69 -3.43
C GLN A 155 15.48 -5.09 -3.94
N GLU A 156 15.31 -5.22 -5.24
CA GLU A 156 14.99 -6.48 -5.91
C GLU A 156 16.21 -6.96 -6.72
N LYS A 157 16.39 -8.28 -6.84
CA LYS A 157 17.46 -8.84 -7.66
C LYS A 157 16.92 -9.14 -9.06
N VAL A 158 17.22 -8.27 -10.02
CA VAL A 158 16.88 -8.47 -11.43
C VAL A 158 18.11 -9.06 -12.12
N PHE A 159 18.00 -10.27 -12.67
CA PHE A 159 19.14 -11.04 -13.20
C PHE A 159 20.32 -11.18 -12.22
N GLY A 160 20.03 -11.28 -10.92
CA GLY A 160 21.07 -11.34 -9.87
C GLY A 160 21.68 -9.99 -9.49
N ILE A 161 21.36 -8.92 -10.21
CA ILE A 161 21.83 -7.55 -9.96
C ILE A 161 20.84 -6.85 -9.03
N LYS A 162 21.34 -6.31 -7.91
CA LYS A 162 20.51 -5.54 -6.98
C LYS A 162 20.10 -4.23 -7.64
N THR A 163 18.81 -4.09 -7.87
CA THR A 163 18.20 -2.95 -8.56
C THR A 163 17.25 -2.25 -7.61
N ARG A 164 17.28 -0.92 -7.61
CA ARG A 164 16.26 -0.09 -6.94
C ARG A 164 15.23 0.30 -7.99
N GLY A 165 13.98 -0.11 -7.78
CA GLY A 165 12.86 0.33 -8.62
C GLY A 165 12.38 1.71 -8.24
N ILE A 166 11.37 2.18 -8.97
CA ILE A 166 10.59 3.35 -8.60
C ILE A 166 9.87 3.04 -7.27
N PRO A 167 10.03 3.84 -6.20
CA PRO A 167 9.31 3.60 -4.96
C PRO A 167 7.79 3.67 -5.21
N PRO A 168 7.00 2.79 -4.59
CA PRO A 168 5.57 2.76 -4.83
C PRO A 168 4.90 4.02 -4.28
N THR A 169 4.06 4.66 -5.10
CA THR A 169 3.32 5.90 -4.75
C THR A 169 1.88 5.63 -4.31
N THR A 170 1.43 4.37 -4.29
CA THR A 170 0.05 4.06 -3.91
C THR A 170 -0.15 4.20 -2.41
N LEU A 171 -1.35 4.66 -2.01
CA LEU A 171 -1.68 4.85 -0.60
C LEU A 171 -1.45 3.58 0.23
N ARG A 172 -1.84 2.40 -0.29
CA ARG A 172 -1.63 1.12 0.41
C ARG A 172 -0.14 0.84 0.62
N ALA A 173 0.68 0.98 -0.42
CA ALA A 173 2.10 0.67 -0.32
C ALA A 173 2.81 1.60 0.66
N LEU A 174 2.49 2.90 0.61
CA LEU A 174 3.02 3.88 1.55
C LEU A 174 2.56 3.60 2.98
N CYS A 175 1.28 3.26 3.19
CA CYS A 175 0.78 2.89 4.51
C CYS A 175 1.50 1.65 5.08
N THR A 176 1.71 0.62 4.25
CA THR A 176 2.46 -0.58 4.63
C THR A 176 3.92 -0.25 4.95
N GLN A 177 4.57 0.59 4.14
CA GLN A 177 5.95 1.02 4.34
C GLN A 177 6.15 1.71 5.68
N TYR A 178 5.23 2.59 6.08
CA TYR A 178 5.30 3.33 7.34
C TYR A 178 4.63 2.63 8.53
N GLY A 179 3.98 1.48 8.30
CA GLY A 179 3.26 0.74 9.34
C GLY A 179 2.02 1.48 9.87
N ILE A 180 1.38 2.30 9.04
CA ILE A 180 0.20 3.09 9.42
C ILE A 180 -1.10 2.50 8.85
N GLY A 181 -2.23 2.74 9.52
CA GLY A 181 -3.51 2.16 9.15
C GLY A 181 -4.11 2.79 7.88
N LEU A 182 -4.31 2.00 6.82
CA LEU A 182 -4.88 2.49 5.54
C LEU A 182 -6.20 3.29 5.71
N LYS A 183 -7.13 2.79 6.54
CA LYS A 183 -8.43 3.45 6.74
C LYS A 183 -8.29 4.81 7.40
N ILE A 184 -7.44 4.93 8.43
CA ILE A 184 -7.27 6.19 9.16
C ILE A 184 -6.50 7.19 8.30
N THR A 185 -5.50 6.74 7.53
CA THR A 185 -4.76 7.60 6.60
C THR A 185 -5.66 8.13 5.48
N ALA A 186 -6.44 7.28 4.80
CA ALA A 186 -7.39 7.71 3.77
C ALA A 186 -8.39 8.76 4.31
N GLN A 187 -8.83 8.54 5.55
CA GLN A 187 -9.69 9.45 6.28
C GLN A 187 -9.04 10.81 6.56
N VAL A 188 -7.79 10.81 7.03
CA VAL A 188 -7.01 12.04 7.30
C VAL A 188 -6.79 12.83 6.00
N LEU A 189 -6.48 12.15 4.90
CA LEU A 189 -6.30 12.77 3.58
C LEU A 189 -7.55 13.54 3.14
N ILE A 190 -8.73 12.96 3.32
CA ILE A 190 -10.00 13.62 3.01
C ILE A 190 -10.23 14.82 3.92
N ALA A 191 -10.01 14.67 5.23
CA ALA A 191 -10.36 15.69 6.21
C ALA A 191 -9.43 16.90 6.20
N GLN A 192 -8.11 16.70 6.07
CA GLN A 192 -7.12 17.77 6.16
C GLN A 192 -6.75 18.35 4.80
N TYR A 193 -6.81 17.53 3.73
CA TYR A 193 -6.30 17.92 2.41
C TYR A 193 -7.39 17.86 1.32
N GLY A 194 -8.60 17.39 1.63
CA GLY A 194 -9.67 17.21 0.63
C GLY A 194 -9.41 16.09 -0.38
N ILE A 195 -8.38 15.26 -0.16
CA ILE A 195 -7.94 14.23 -1.11
C ILE A 195 -8.71 12.94 -0.84
N ARG A 196 -9.55 12.53 -1.80
CA ARG A 196 -10.16 11.19 -1.80
C ARG A 196 -9.23 10.21 -2.49
N ALA A 197 -8.52 9.41 -1.70
CA ALA A 197 -7.66 8.35 -2.19
C ALA A 197 -8.15 6.97 -1.68
N GLY A 198 -8.41 6.08 -2.61
CA GLY A 198 -8.56 4.65 -2.40
C GLY A 198 -7.21 3.96 -2.20
N ALA A 199 -7.27 2.66 -1.92
CA ALA A 199 -6.06 1.88 -1.58
C ALA A 199 -5.01 1.83 -2.70
N SER A 200 -5.47 1.81 -3.95
CA SER A 200 -4.62 1.72 -5.14
C SER A 200 -4.31 3.07 -5.77
N ASP A 201 -4.88 4.15 -5.24
CA ASP A 201 -4.70 5.49 -5.80
C ASP A 201 -3.31 6.01 -5.44
N GLU A 202 -2.71 6.74 -6.39
CA GLU A 202 -1.42 7.38 -6.19
C GLU A 202 -1.56 8.61 -5.29
N VAL A 203 -0.65 8.72 -4.33
CA VAL A 203 -0.60 9.81 -3.36
C VAL A 203 0.84 10.27 -3.22
N ASP A 204 1.04 11.53 -2.90
CA ASP A 204 2.35 12.10 -2.64
C ASP A 204 3.06 11.35 -1.49
N PRO A 205 4.22 10.72 -1.74
CA PRO A 205 4.99 10.03 -0.70
C PRO A 205 5.45 10.94 0.45
N SER A 206 5.74 12.21 0.17
CA SER A 206 6.21 13.17 1.18
C SER A 206 5.10 13.49 2.18
N LEU A 207 3.88 13.71 1.68
CA LEU A 207 2.69 13.91 2.50
C LEU A 207 2.45 12.73 3.45
N ILE A 208 2.58 11.49 2.96
CA ILE A 208 2.40 10.31 3.82
C ILE A 208 3.55 10.18 4.83
N ALA A 209 4.78 10.51 4.45
CA ALA A 209 5.92 10.52 5.36
C ALA A 209 5.71 11.49 6.53
N ASP A 210 5.16 12.68 6.27
CA ASP A 210 4.87 13.68 7.29
C ASP A 210 3.72 13.27 8.23
N LEU A 211 2.71 12.57 7.69
CA LEU A 211 1.59 12.04 8.48
C LEU A 211 1.96 10.80 9.30
N ALA A 212 2.94 10.02 8.84
CA ALA A 212 3.27 8.73 9.42
C ALA A 212 3.57 8.76 10.94
N PRO A 213 4.41 9.66 11.47
CA PRO A 213 4.69 9.72 12.91
C PRO A 213 3.45 9.98 13.76
N ARG A 214 2.49 10.74 13.23
CA ARG A 214 1.25 11.10 13.94
C ARG A 214 0.27 9.93 13.97
N LEU A 215 0.16 9.21 12.87
CA LEU A 215 -0.82 8.14 12.67
C LEU A 215 -0.32 6.76 13.12
N LYS A 216 0.97 6.63 13.41
CA LYS A 216 1.55 5.39 13.90
C LYS A 216 0.84 4.93 15.17
N ASP A 217 0.51 3.64 15.21
CA ASP A 217 -0.18 2.95 16.31
C ASP A 217 -1.59 3.48 16.65
N MET A 218 -2.15 4.39 15.84
CA MET A 218 -3.51 4.85 16.04
C MET A 218 -4.52 3.85 15.48
N ILE A 219 -5.57 3.61 16.26
CA ILE A 219 -6.73 2.83 15.87
C ILE A 219 -7.96 3.72 15.74
N ASN A 220 -8.86 3.34 14.83
CA ASN A 220 -10.11 4.06 14.61
C ASN A 220 -11.13 3.80 15.74
N ALA A 221 -12.23 4.55 15.75
CA ALA A 221 -13.29 4.40 16.76
C ALA A 221 -13.91 2.99 16.83
N GLN A 222 -13.99 2.24 15.73
CA GLN A 222 -14.54 0.87 15.74
C GLN A 222 -13.60 -0.10 16.44
N ASP A 223 -12.31 -0.02 16.13
CA ASP A 223 -11.29 -0.84 16.75
C ASP A 223 -11.08 -0.45 18.23
N ALA A 224 -11.19 0.84 18.56
CA ALA A 224 -11.18 1.33 19.94
C ALA A 224 -12.38 0.80 20.75
N ALA A 225 -13.59 0.82 20.17
CA ALA A 225 -14.77 0.24 20.82
C ALA A 225 -14.60 -1.27 21.06
N ARG A 226 -14.02 -1.99 20.10
CA ARG A 226 -13.69 -3.42 20.24
C ARG A 226 -12.64 -3.65 21.34
N HIS A 227 -11.61 -2.80 21.42
CA HIS A 227 -10.58 -2.84 22.46
C HIS A 227 -11.18 -2.65 23.86
N LEU A 228 -12.10 -1.70 24.01
CA LEU A 228 -12.84 -1.44 25.24
C LEU A 228 -13.98 -2.45 25.51
N GLY A 229 -14.26 -3.38 24.59
CA GLY A 229 -15.33 -4.36 24.72
C GLY A 229 -16.74 -3.76 24.76
N VAL A 230 -16.96 -2.64 24.06
CA VAL A 230 -18.23 -1.89 24.04
C VAL A 230 -18.74 -1.63 22.62
N SER A 231 -19.98 -1.17 22.49
CA SER A 231 -20.51 -0.68 21.22
C SER A 231 -19.94 0.69 20.87
N VAL A 232 -19.92 1.02 19.57
CA VAL A 232 -19.46 2.33 19.08
C VAL A 232 -20.32 3.47 19.64
N ASP A 233 -21.61 3.24 19.87
CA ASP A 233 -22.50 4.27 20.45
C ASP A 233 -22.17 4.55 21.92
N LEU A 234 -21.79 3.52 22.68
CA LEU A 234 -21.31 3.71 24.05
C LEU A 234 -20.00 4.48 24.05
N LEU A 235 -19.05 4.14 23.16
CA LEU A 235 -17.81 4.90 22.98
C LEU A 235 -18.09 6.39 22.68
N ARG A 236 -19.02 6.68 21.78
CA ARG A 236 -19.43 8.08 21.49
C ARG A 236 -20.00 8.78 22.72
N GLY A 237 -20.78 8.08 23.54
CA GLY A 237 -21.28 8.61 24.82
C GLY A 237 -20.16 8.95 25.79
N LEU A 238 -19.13 8.10 25.90
CA LEU A 238 -17.94 8.40 26.71
C LEU A 238 -17.18 9.63 26.21
N MET A 239 -17.14 9.83 24.90
CA MET A 239 -16.48 11.00 24.30
C MET A 239 -17.30 12.28 24.43
N ALA A 240 -18.63 12.19 24.32
CA ALA A 240 -19.54 13.33 24.42
C ALA A 240 -19.55 13.90 25.84
N ASP A 241 -19.47 13.03 26.84
CA ASP A 241 -19.43 13.41 28.25
C ASP A 241 -17.97 13.62 28.75
N GLU A 242 -17.00 13.74 27.83
CA GLU A 242 -15.57 13.96 28.06
C GLU A 242 -14.84 12.95 28.99
N VAL A 243 -15.50 11.84 29.33
CA VAL A 243 -14.95 10.74 30.13
C VAL A 243 -13.79 10.05 29.41
N LEU A 244 -13.83 9.98 28.08
CA LEU A 244 -12.77 9.46 27.25
C LEU A 244 -12.39 10.48 26.16
N VAL A 245 -11.19 11.04 26.28
CA VAL A 245 -10.65 11.99 25.31
C VAL A 245 -9.83 11.23 24.25
N PRO A 246 -10.14 11.40 22.95
CA PRO A 246 -9.33 10.81 21.89
C PRO A 246 -7.97 11.52 21.76
N ASP A 247 -6.92 10.75 21.46
CA ASP A 247 -5.57 11.29 21.22
C ASP A 247 -5.52 12.22 20.00
N HIS A 248 -6.42 11.99 19.04
CA HIS A 248 -6.55 12.86 17.88
C HIS A 248 -8.01 13.04 17.48
N ARG A 249 -8.46 14.30 17.39
CA ARG A 249 -9.73 14.70 16.78
C ARG A 249 -9.45 15.29 15.39
N LEU A 250 -9.92 14.62 14.36
CA LEU A 250 -9.86 15.09 12.98
C LEU A 250 -11.16 15.84 12.60
N ASN A 251 -12.30 15.34 13.09
CA ASN A 251 -13.62 16.01 13.10
C ASN A 251 -14.57 15.29 14.07
N ASP A 252 -15.82 15.76 14.19
CA ASP A 252 -16.85 15.19 15.09
C ASP A 252 -17.14 13.70 14.89
N ARG A 253 -16.83 13.15 13.70
CA ARG A 253 -17.06 11.75 13.36
C ARG A 253 -15.77 10.92 13.36
N MET A 254 -14.61 11.57 13.39
CA MET A 254 -13.32 10.97 13.08
C MET A 254 -12.32 11.25 14.17
N VAL A 255 -12.13 10.21 14.98
CA VAL A 255 -11.24 10.21 16.12
C VAL A 255 -10.33 9.00 16.05
N GLY A 256 -9.09 9.19 16.50
CA GLY A 256 -8.14 8.11 16.66
C GLY A 256 -7.68 8.00 18.09
N PHE A 257 -7.48 6.75 18.51
CA PHE A 257 -7.04 6.39 19.84
C PHE A 257 -5.74 5.61 19.74
N ARG A 258 -4.85 5.82 20.70
CA ARG A 258 -3.71 4.93 20.93
C ARG A 258 -4.17 3.83 21.88
N PRO A 259 -3.77 2.56 21.66
CA PRO A 259 -4.05 1.47 22.59
C PRO A 259 -3.64 1.81 24.03
N ALA A 260 -2.51 2.47 24.22
CA ALA A 260 -2.02 2.91 25.54
C ALA A 260 -3.02 3.83 26.28
N THR A 261 -3.69 4.74 25.57
CA THR A 261 -4.70 5.66 26.13
C THR A 261 -5.94 4.88 26.57
N LEU A 262 -6.37 3.90 25.78
CA LEU A 262 -7.49 3.03 26.12
C LEU A 262 -7.16 2.11 27.31
N ASP A 263 -5.93 1.61 27.37
CA ASP A 263 -5.46 0.78 28.49
C ASP A 263 -5.33 1.60 29.78
N ALA A 264 -4.80 2.83 29.70
CA ALA A 264 -4.77 3.76 30.83
C ALA A 264 -6.18 4.08 31.35
N PHE A 265 -7.12 4.32 30.44
CA PHE A 265 -8.53 4.51 30.76
C PHE A 265 -9.10 3.28 31.48
N LEU A 266 -8.90 2.06 30.96
CA LEU A 266 -9.39 0.84 31.62
C LEU A 266 -8.72 0.62 33.00
N ASN A 267 -7.45 0.97 33.14
CA ASN A 267 -6.70 0.84 34.39
C ASN A 267 -7.20 1.82 35.46
N GLN A 268 -7.55 3.05 35.09
CA GLN A 268 -8.15 4.03 36.00
C GLN A 268 -9.35 3.44 36.76
N TRP A 269 -10.19 2.66 36.08
CA TRP A 269 -11.38 2.04 36.67
C TRP A 269 -11.14 0.63 37.22
N SER A 270 -10.01 0.01 36.93
CA SER A 270 -9.67 -1.36 37.35
C SER A 270 -8.73 -1.44 38.55
N VAL A 271 -7.91 -0.42 38.80
CA VAL A 271 -6.91 -0.41 39.90
C VAL A 271 -7.55 -0.20 41.29
N PRO A 272 -8.55 0.69 41.48
CA PRO A 272 -9.24 0.83 42.77
C PRO A 272 -9.99 -0.45 43.20
N ALA A 273 -10.37 -1.29 42.24
CA ALA A 273 -11.11 -2.53 42.44
C ALA A 273 -10.33 -3.65 43.16
N GLN A 274 -8.99 -3.54 43.26
CA GLN A 274 -8.14 -4.63 43.75
C GLN A 274 -7.94 -4.66 45.28
N VAL A 275 -8.26 -3.58 46.02
CA VAL A 275 -7.78 -3.43 47.41
C VAL A 275 -8.71 -4.02 48.47
N ARG A 276 -9.95 -4.43 48.17
CA ARG A 276 -10.79 -5.12 49.17
C ARG A 276 -11.15 -6.53 48.73
N ARG A 277 -10.43 -7.50 49.27
CA ARG A 277 -10.89 -8.90 49.40
C ARG A 277 -12.16 -8.88 50.26
N THR A 278 -13.31 -8.65 49.64
CA THR A 278 -14.61 -8.90 50.27
C THR A 278 -14.79 -10.41 50.35
N CYS A 279 -14.43 -10.99 51.50
CA CYS A 279 -14.87 -12.31 51.92
C CYS A 279 -16.40 -12.27 52.12
N GLY A 280 -17.15 -12.45 51.03
CA GLY A 280 -18.61 -12.55 51.04
C GLY A 280 -19.15 -12.57 49.62
N ARG A 281 -20.10 -13.47 49.34
CA ARG A 281 -20.87 -13.49 48.08
C ARG A 281 -21.77 -12.25 48.04
N THR A 282 -21.22 -11.07 47.80
CA THR A 282 -22.02 -9.88 47.49
C THR A 282 -22.54 -10.02 46.06
N ALA A 283 -23.86 -9.98 45.92
CA ALA A 283 -24.50 -9.89 44.61
C ALA A 283 -23.99 -8.63 43.88
N LYS A 284 -23.68 -8.81 42.60
CA LYS A 284 -23.03 -7.80 41.77
C LYS A 284 -23.68 -7.73 40.42
N SER A 285 -23.87 -6.51 39.94
CA SER A 285 -24.54 -6.24 38.67
C SER A 285 -23.57 -5.58 37.68
N PRO A 286 -23.52 -6.00 36.41
CA PRO A 286 -22.66 -5.37 35.41
C PRO A 286 -23.06 -3.91 35.17
N LEU A 287 -22.07 -3.01 35.07
CA LEU A 287 -22.29 -1.58 34.87
C LEU A 287 -23.17 -1.28 33.65
N THR A 288 -22.92 -1.97 32.54
CA THR A 288 -23.70 -1.81 31.30
C THR A 288 -25.14 -2.31 31.43
N ALA A 289 -25.40 -3.30 32.30
CA ALA A 289 -26.74 -3.79 32.59
C ALA A 289 -27.52 -2.78 33.46
N ILE A 290 -26.86 -2.19 34.46
CA ILE A 290 -27.43 -1.14 35.32
C ILE A 290 -27.81 0.08 34.47
N ALA A 291 -26.89 0.54 33.60
CA ALA A 291 -27.12 1.63 32.67
C ALA A 291 -28.37 1.38 31.80
N ARG A 292 -28.46 0.19 31.19
CA ARG A 292 -29.57 -0.19 30.33
C ARG A 292 -30.90 -0.28 31.07
N ALA A 293 -30.93 -0.90 32.24
CA ALA A 293 -32.14 -1.08 33.05
C ALA A 293 -32.73 0.27 33.52
N ASN A 294 -31.87 1.25 33.79
CA ASN A 294 -32.25 2.56 34.33
C ASN A 294 -32.23 3.68 33.28
N ARG A 295 -32.09 3.35 31.99
CA ARG A 295 -32.01 4.31 30.86
C ARG A 295 -30.98 5.44 31.11
N THR A 296 -29.88 5.14 31.78
CA THR A 296 -28.81 6.08 32.13
C THR A 296 -27.58 5.81 31.25
N ARG A 297 -26.82 6.83 30.87
CA ARG A 297 -25.59 6.62 30.09
C ARG A 297 -24.49 5.99 30.96
N THR A 298 -23.70 5.09 30.37
CA THR A 298 -22.58 4.46 31.10
C THR A 298 -21.53 5.47 31.55
N SER A 299 -21.26 6.50 30.75
CA SER A 299 -20.43 7.66 31.09
C SER A 299 -20.90 8.38 32.35
N GLN A 300 -22.19 8.68 32.46
CA GLN A 300 -22.78 9.32 33.65
C GLN A 300 -22.63 8.47 34.90
N LEU A 301 -22.76 7.14 34.79
CA LEU A 301 -22.50 6.23 35.91
C LEU A 301 -21.01 6.21 36.30
N LEU A 302 -20.08 6.32 35.35
CA LEU A 302 -18.65 6.43 35.65
C LEU A 302 -18.33 7.74 36.39
N LEU A 303 -18.85 8.87 35.91
CA LEU A 303 -18.71 10.17 36.59
C LEU A 303 -19.35 10.15 37.98
N ALA A 304 -20.56 9.59 38.09
CA ALA A 304 -21.25 9.44 39.37
C ALA A 304 -20.45 8.59 40.37
N ALA A 305 -19.77 7.55 39.90
CA ALA A 305 -18.92 6.71 40.75
C ALA A 305 -17.73 7.48 41.31
N GLN A 306 -17.14 8.40 40.54
CA GLN A 306 -16.08 9.30 41.06
C GLN A 306 -16.63 10.24 42.13
N THR A 307 -17.81 10.81 41.92
CA THR A 307 -18.42 11.73 42.91
C THR A 307 -18.92 11.03 44.17
N ALA A 308 -19.38 9.78 44.04
CA ALA A 308 -19.96 9.00 45.12
C ALA A 308 -18.95 8.10 45.86
N ASP A 309 -17.67 8.15 45.47
CA ASP A 309 -16.60 7.26 45.94
C ASP A 309 -16.96 5.76 45.86
N VAL A 310 -17.69 5.38 44.80
CA VAL A 310 -18.12 4.00 44.57
C VAL A 310 -17.06 3.26 43.78
N THR A 311 -16.45 2.25 44.39
CA THR A 311 -15.47 1.38 43.72
C THR A 311 -16.14 0.31 42.85
N PHE A 312 -15.67 0.17 41.61
CA PHE A 312 -16.07 -0.94 40.75
C PHE A 312 -15.39 -2.25 41.16
N ILE A 313 -16.06 -3.37 40.87
CA ILE A 313 -15.53 -4.73 41.03
C ILE A 313 -15.26 -5.29 39.63
N ARG A 314 -14.04 -5.76 39.38
CA ARG A 314 -13.66 -6.32 38.08
C ARG A 314 -13.99 -7.82 37.99
N ASP A 315 -14.83 -8.21 37.04
CA ASP A 315 -15.05 -9.60 36.66
C ASP A 315 -13.94 -10.10 35.72
N ARG A 316 -13.13 -11.04 36.20
CA ARG A 316 -12.01 -11.63 35.43
C ARG A 316 -12.44 -12.40 34.19
N ARG A 317 -13.71 -12.80 34.08
CA ARG A 317 -14.24 -13.56 32.92
C ARG A 317 -14.61 -12.67 31.74
N ARG A 318 -14.71 -11.35 31.94
CA ARG A 318 -15.10 -10.38 30.93
C ARG A 318 -13.94 -9.42 30.64
N ARG A 319 -13.98 -8.76 29.48
CA ARG A 319 -12.95 -7.80 29.05
C ARG A 319 -13.54 -6.39 28.93
N GLY A 320 -12.68 -5.39 29.03
CA GLY A 320 -13.04 -3.98 28.86
C GLY A 320 -14.05 -3.49 29.90
N LEU A 321 -14.91 -2.54 29.53
CA LEU A 321 -15.91 -1.96 30.44
C LEU A 321 -17.00 -2.95 30.85
N ALA A 322 -17.24 -3.99 30.05
CA ALA A 322 -18.17 -5.07 30.41
C ALA A 322 -17.69 -5.91 31.62
N ALA A 323 -16.41 -5.78 32.00
CA ALA A 323 -15.85 -6.38 33.19
C ALA A 323 -16.13 -5.61 34.47
N LEU A 324 -16.61 -4.36 34.38
CA LEU A 324 -16.91 -3.55 35.56
C LEU A 324 -18.30 -3.89 36.11
N SER A 325 -18.36 -4.20 37.40
CA SER A 325 -19.59 -4.45 38.14
C SER A 325 -19.66 -3.57 39.37
N VAL A 326 -20.87 -3.29 39.83
CA VAL A 326 -21.14 -2.56 41.08
C VAL A 326 -21.79 -3.54 42.05
N ALA A 327 -21.48 -3.44 43.35
CA ALA A 327 -22.17 -4.22 44.36
C ALA A 327 -23.61 -3.70 44.50
N ASP A 328 -24.58 -4.61 44.66
CA ASP A 328 -26.00 -4.23 44.59
C ASP A 328 -26.42 -3.17 45.62
N ARG A 329 -25.74 -3.13 46.77
CA ARG A 329 -25.93 -2.11 47.82
C ARG A 329 -25.56 -0.68 47.37
N ASP A 330 -24.62 -0.55 46.44
CA ASP A 330 -24.07 0.75 46.01
C ASP A 330 -24.82 1.29 44.77
N ILE A 331 -25.72 0.49 44.17
CA ILE A 331 -26.48 0.86 42.96
C ILE A 331 -27.40 2.05 43.22
N ALA A 332 -28.12 2.08 44.33
CA ALA A 332 -29.08 3.15 44.62
C ALA A 332 -28.37 4.51 44.78
N VAL A 333 -27.23 4.53 45.49
CA VAL A 333 -26.39 5.72 45.68
C VAL A 333 -25.83 6.18 44.34
N LEU A 334 -25.33 5.25 43.52
CA LEU A 334 -24.78 5.55 42.21
C LEU A 334 -25.82 6.16 41.26
N LEU A 335 -27.05 5.63 41.24
CA LEU A 335 -28.13 6.13 40.41
C LEU A 335 -28.61 7.51 40.86
N ASP A 336 -28.68 7.78 42.17
CA ASP A 336 -29.05 9.10 42.66
C ASP A 336 -28.01 10.15 42.29
N CYS A 337 -26.71 9.82 42.42
CA CYS A 337 -25.63 10.69 41.99
C CYS A 337 -25.65 10.92 40.48
N ALA A 338 -25.91 9.88 39.66
CA ALA A 338 -25.97 10.02 38.22
C ALA A 338 -27.11 10.94 37.75
N LYS A 339 -28.28 10.91 38.42
CA LYS A 339 -29.38 11.84 38.16
C LYS A 339 -28.97 13.29 38.43
N ARG A 340 -28.20 13.53 39.49
CA ARG A 340 -27.68 14.87 39.82
C ARG A 340 -26.66 15.34 38.78
N VAL A 341 -25.73 14.49 38.36
CA VAL A 341 -24.77 14.78 37.29
C VAL A 341 -25.51 15.18 36.00
N SER A 342 -26.56 14.43 35.63
CA SER A 342 -27.36 14.74 34.44
C SER A 342 -28.20 16.03 34.55
N ALA A 343 -28.51 16.49 35.76
CA ALA A 343 -29.27 17.73 36.00
C ALA A 343 -28.40 18.97 35.83
N THR A 344 -27.10 18.88 36.17
CA THR A 344 -26.10 19.94 35.91
C THR A 344 -25.82 20.17 34.43
N ASP A 345 -26.09 19.18 33.56
CA ASP A 345 -25.96 19.29 32.10
C ASP A 345 -27.27 19.73 31.40
N SER A 346 -28.30 20.18 32.16
CA SER A 346 -29.50 20.77 31.54
C SER A 346 -29.22 22.16 30.94
N PRO A 347 -29.79 22.48 29.76
CA PRO A 347 -29.35 23.57 28.87
C PRO A 347 -29.55 25.02 29.37
N GLU A 348 -29.91 25.24 30.63
CA GLU A 348 -30.02 26.60 31.20
C GLU A 348 -28.66 27.21 31.60
N ALA A 349 -27.60 26.41 31.78
CA ALA A 349 -26.26 26.92 32.11
C ALA A 349 -25.51 27.50 30.88
N LEU A 350 -25.93 27.16 29.65
CA LEU A 350 -25.34 27.66 28.41
C LEU A 350 -25.93 29.01 27.94
N GLN A 351 -27.03 29.48 28.53
CA GLN A 351 -27.62 30.79 28.20
C GLN A 351 -26.98 31.97 28.95
N ARG A 352 -26.10 31.74 29.93
CA ARG A 352 -25.40 32.83 30.65
C ARG A 352 -24.03 33.23 30.07
N PHE A 353 -23.58 32.61 28.98
CA PHE A 353 -22.34 32.98 28.29
C PHE A 353 -22.53 33.47 26.84
N GLN A 354 -23.76 33.79 26.43
CA GLN A 354 -24.05 34.42 25.12
C GLN A 354 -24.55 35.88 25.20
N CYS A 355 -24.49 36.52 26.37
CA CYS A 355 -24.55 37.97 26.49
C CYS A 355 -23.41 38.43 27.40
N GLY A 356 -22.27 38.76 26.77
CA GLY A 356 -21.05 39.28 27.39
C GLY A 356 -20.00 39.51 26.32
#